data_AF-A0A8C4SZ62-F1
#
_entry.id   AF-A0A8C4SZ62-F1
#
_cell.length_a   1.000
_cell.length_b   1.000
_cell.length_c   1.000
_cell.angle_alpha   90.00
_cell.angle_beta   90.00
_cell.angle_gamma   90.00
#
_symmetry.space_group_name_H-M   'P 1'
#
loop_
_entity.id
_entity.type
_entity.pdbx_description
1 polymer ?
#
loop_
_entity_poly.entity_id
_entity_poly.type
_entity_poly.pdbx_seq_one_letter_code
_entity_poly.pdbx_strand_id
1 'polypeptide(L)'
;MTKVKVGKEDSSSVEFVERRRAALERYLQRVVNHPSLLQDPDVRDFLEKEELPRAVGTQTLSGAGFLKMINRATEAVNKMTIKMNESDIWFEEKLQEVESEEQQLRKLHVVVETLVNHRKELSSNTAIFAKSVAMLGSAEDNTALSRALSQLAELEDKIEHLYQEQAGNDFFILGELLSDYIRLLSAVRGSFDQRMKTWQRWQDAQNILQKKREMKPNYYGPTNLTNCSRQKMRLQSGTQKYHSTRETLKGFQPLFVKKFLDLRKRRTKILRVNL
;
A
#
# COMPACT_ATOMS: atom_id res chain seq x y z
N MET A 1 26.66 -2.46 -0.41
CA MET A 1 26.51 -1.52 0.72
C MET A 1 27.10 -0.20 0.28
N THR A 2 26.28 0.71 -0.25
CA THR A 2 26.71 2.07 -0.52
C THR A 2 26.18 2.91 0.62
N LYS A 3 27.07 3.19 1.57
CA LYS A 3 26.80 4.06 2.71
C LYS A 3 26.67 5.47 2.12
N VAL A 4 25.44 5.89 1.81
CA VAL A 4 25.16 7.27 1.43
C VAL A 4 25.45 8.11 2.67
N LYS A 5 26.60 8.78 2.63
CA LYS A 5 27.00 9.78 3.62
C LYS A 5 26.15 11.01 3.31
N VAL A 6 24.99 11.09 3.96
CA VAL A 6 24.06 12.22 3.85
C VAL A 6 24.76 13.44 4.47
N GLY A 7 24.98 14.44 3.63
CA GLY A 7 25.48 15.74 4.02
C GLY A 7 24.48 16.47 4.92
N LYS A 8 25.02 17.42 5.66
CA LYS A 8 24.36 18.24 6.68
C LYS A 8 23.19 19.03 6.06
N GLU A 9 21.97 18.75 6.52
CA GLU A 9 20.72 19.51 6.30
C GLU A 9 20.31 19.79 4.85
N ASP A 10 20.10 18.74 4.05
CA ASP A 10 19.31 18.89 2.83
C ASP A 10 17.82 18.97 3.19
N SER A 11 17.12 20.03 2.76
CA SER A 11 15.65 20.17 2.90
C SER A 11 14.87 18.95 2.39
N SER A 12 15.44 18.22 1.42
CA SER A 12 14.94 16.94 0.91
C SER A 12 14.90 15.82 1.96
N SER A 13 15.81 15.84 2.94
CA SER A 13 15.85 14.86 4.03
C SER A 13 14.73 15.11 5.05
N VAL A 14 14.44 16.37 5.35
CA VAL A 14 13.34 16.77 6.24
C VAL A 14 11.99 16.43 5.61
N GLU A 15 11.81 16.77 4.33
CA GLU A 15 10.58 16.45 3.58
C GLU A 15 10.35 14.93 3.51
N PHE A 16 11.41 14.15 3.28
CA PHE A 16 11.33 12.69 3.29
C PHE A 16 10.91 12.14 4.67
N VAL A 17 11.52 12.65 5.74
CA VAL A 17 11.21 12.20 7.11
C VAL A 17 9.77 12.54 7.47
N GLU A 18 9.29 13.75 7.18
CA GLU A 18 7.92 14.15 7.46
C GLU A 18 6.90 13.35 6.65
N ARG A 19 7.17 13.13 5.35
CA ARG A 19 6.36 12.25 4.50
C ARG A 19 6.27 10.85 5.10
N ARG A 20 7.40 10.30 5.56
CA ARG A 20 7.44 8.98 6.20
C ARG A 20 6.69 8.96 7.53
N ARG A 21 6.86 9.97 8.37
CA ARG A 21 6.18 10.12 9.67
C ARG A 21 4.67 10.15 9.47
N ALA A 22 4.16 11.01 8.60
CA ALA A 22 2.73 11.14 8.31
C ALA A 22 2.13 9.84 7.74
N ALA A 23 2.85 9.15 6.86
CA ALA A 23 2.42 7.86 6.33
C ALA A 23 2.35 6.76 7.40
N LEU A 24 3.34 6.70 8.29
CA LEU A 24 3.37 5.74 9.41
C LEU A 24 2.27 6.04 10.43
N GLU A 25 2.03 7.32 10.72
CA GLU A 25 0.97 7.76 11.61
C GLU A 25 -0.41 7.33 11.09
N ARG A 26 -0.73 7.61 9.82
CA ARG A 26 -1.99 7.17 9.18
C ARG A 26 -2.13 5.64 9.18
N TYR A 27 -1.04 4.93 8.89
CA TYR A 27 -1.02 3.47 8.95
C TYR A 27 -1.30 2.96 10.35
N LEU A 28 -0.59 3.47 11.35
CA LEU A 28 -0.74 3.04 12.74
C LEU A 28 -2.14 3.35 13.27
N GLN A 29 -2.64 4.56 13.02
CA GLN A 29 -4.02 4.95 13.34
C GLN A 29 -5.03 3.98 12.72
N ARG A 30 -4.82 3.51 11.48
CA ARG A 30 -5.71 2.53 10.84
C ARG A 30 -5.67 1.16 11.51
N VAL A 31 -4.48 0.73 11.94
CA VAL A 31 -4.27 -0.54 12.65
C VAL A 31 -4.96 -0.50 14.01
N VAL A 32 -4.68 0.52 14.83
CA VAL A 32 -5.22 0.62 16.20
C VAL A 32 -6.73 0.88 16.23
N ASN A 33 -7.28 1.58 15.22
CA ASN A 33 -8.73 1.79 15.10
C ASN A 33 -9.49 0.55 14.59
N HIS A 34 -8.80 -0.53 14.23
CA HIS A 34 -9.42 -1.77 13.77
C HIS A 34 -9.52 -2.79 14.91
N PRO A 35 -10.75 -3.16 15.39
CA PRO A 35 -10.91 -3.99 16.58
C PRO A 35 -10.13 -5.30 16.56
N SER A 36 -10.08 -6.00 15.42
CA SER A 36 -9.35 -7.26 15.30
C SER A 36 -7.84 -7.11 15.17
N LEU A 37 -7.33 -5.96 14.70
CA LEU A 37 -5.88 -5.76 14.54
C LEU A 37 -5.28 -5.20 15.84
N LEU A 38 -6.03 -4.41 16.59
CA LEU A 38 -5.62 -3.93 17.90
C LEU A 38 -5.42 -5.08 18.92
N GLN A 39 -6.20 -6.16 18.77
CA GLN A 39 -6.10 -7.36 19.61
C GLN A 39 -4.92 -8.27 19.23
N ASP A 40 -4.23 -7.99 18.11
CA ASP A 40 -3.12 -8.79 17.64
C ASP A 40 -1.92 -8.68 18.61
N PRO A 41 -1.38 -9.80 19.11
CA PRO A 41 -0.26 -9.78 20.05
C PRO A 41 0.96 -9.04 19.52
N ASP A 42 1.27 -9.15 18.22
CA ASP A 42 2.44 -8.48 17.63
C ASP A 42 2.25 -6.97 17.57
N VAL A 43 1.02 -6.49 17.32
CA VAL A 43 0.69 -5.06 17.34
C VAL A 43 0.81 -4.48 18.75
N ARG A 44 0.32 -5.20 19.75
CA ARG A 44 0.41 -4.78 21.15
C ARG A 44 1.85 -4.77 21.62
N ASP A 45 2.60 -5.83 21.34
CA ASP A 45 4.03 -5.93 21.64
C ASP A 45 4.82 -4.81 20.96
N PHE A 46 4.49 -4.47 19.71
CA PHE A 46 5.15 -3.39 18.97
C PHE A 46 4.91 -2.01 19.59
N LEU A 47 3.74 -1.79 20.20
CA LEU A 47 3.34 -0.51 20.80
C LEU A 47 3.77 -0.38 22.28
N GLU A 48 3.77 -1.48 23.02
CA GLU A 48 3.91 -1.49 24.48
C GLU A 48 5.35 -1.79 24.94
N LYS A 49 6.21 -2.42 24.11
CA LYS A 49 7.59 -2.76 24.50
C LYS A 49 8.56 -1.60 24.26
N GLU A 50 9.40 -1.31 25.26
CA GLU A 50 10.50 -0.33 25.15
C GLU A 50 11.61 -0.80 24.18
N GLU A 51 11.90 -2.10 24.18
CA GLU A 51 12.87 -2.70 23.26
C GLU A 51 12.18 -3.74 22.36
N LEU A 52 12.18 -3.46 21.06
CA LEU A 52 11.68 -4.39 20.06
C LEU A 52 12.72 -5.47 19.77
N PRO A 53 12.31 -6.75 19.65
CA PRO A 53 13.23 -7.81 19.27
C PRO A 53 13.88 -7.47 17.93
N ARG A 54 15.19 -7.68 17.84
CA ARG A 54 15.96 -7.40 16.63
C ARG A 54 15.28 -8.07 15.44
N ALA A 55 14.88 -7.28 14.45
CA ALA A 55 14.16 -7.79 13.28
C ALA A 55 14.95 -8.91 12.60
N VAL A 56 14.48 -10.15 12.72
CA VAL A 56 15.06 -11.32 12.06
C VAL A 56 14.39 -11.45 10.70
N GLY A 57 15.16 -11.34 9.62
CA GLY A 57 14.65 -11.52 8.24
C GLY A 57 14.37 -10.24 7.44
N THR A 58 14.60 -9.03 7.98
CA THR A 58 14.56 -7.78 7.20
C THR A 58 15.73 -7.63 6.22
N GLN A 59 16.70 -8.55 6.22
CA GLN A 59 17.86 -8.55 5.33
C GLN A 59 17.60 -9.12 3.93
N THR A 60 16.39 -9.59 3.60
CA THR A 60 16.14 -10.24 2.29
C THR A 60 15.88 -9.28 1.13
N LEU A 61 16.02 -7.96 1.33
CA LEU A 61 16.10 -6.96 0.24
C LEU A 61 17.55 -6.60 -0.13
N SER A 62 18.53 -7.40 0.30
CA SER A 62 19.88 -7.44 -0.27
C SER A 62 19.89 -8.44 -1.45
N GLY A 63 20.64 -8.14 -2.52
CA GLY A 63 20.54 -8.71 -3.88
C GLY A 63 20.44 -10.23 -4.06
N ALA A 64 20.73 -11.04 -3.03
CA ALA A 64 20.46 -12.49 -3.03
C ALA A 64 18.96 -12.86 -2.93
N GLY A 65 18.11 -11.98 -2.39
CA GLY A 65 16.65 -12.14 -2.39
C GLY A 65 16.01 -11.86 -3.75
N PHE A 66 16.66 -11.03 -4.58
CA PHE A 66 16.21 -10.69 -5.93
C PHE A 66 16.33 -11.90 -6.88
N LEU A 67 17.42 -12.67 -6.79
CA LEU A 67 17.58 -13.93 -7.55
C LEU A 67 16.55 -15.00 -7.16
N LYS A 68 16.17 -15.09 -5.87
CA LYS A 68 15.06 -15.97 -5.45
C LYS A 68 13.69 -15.47 -5.93
N MET A 69 13.52 -14.15 -6.11
CA MET A 69 12.31 -13.56 -6.68
C MET A 69 12.23 -13.80 -8.19
N ILE A 70 13.35 -13.78 -8.92
CA ILE A 70 13.41 -14.13 -10.34
C ILE A 70 13.04 -15.61 -10.55
N ASN A 71 13.55 -16.53 -9.74
CA ASN A 71 13.15 -17.94 -9.82
C ASN A 71 11.65 -18.16 -9.47
N ARG A 72 11.07 -17.33 -8.58
CA ARG A 72 9.62 -17.32 -8.33
C ARG A 72 8.81 -16.68 -9.46
N ALA A 73 9.38 -15.72 -10.18
CA ALA A 73 8.76 -15.14 -11.37
C ALA A 73 8.72 -16.17 -12.52
N THR A 74 9.74 -17.01 -12.66
CA THR A 74 9.73 -18.15 -13.59
C THR A 74 8.66 -19.20 -13.23
N GLU A 75 8.44 -19.47 -11.94
CA GLU A 75 7.29 -20.28 -11.48
C GLU A 75 5.93 -19.57 -11.71
N ALA A 76 5.89 -18.24 -11.68
CA ALA A 76 4.70 -17.45 -11.96
C ALA A 76 4.34 -17.38 -13.46
N VAL A 77 5.31 -17.59 -14.36
CA VAL A 77 5.06 -17.71 -15.80
C VAL A 77 4.41 -19.07 -16.14
N ASN A 78 4.71 -20.14 -15.38
CA ASN A 78 3.96 -21.40 -15.44
C ASN A 78 2.52 -21.32 -14.88
N LYS A 79 2.12 -20.14 -14.37
CA LYS A 79 0.80 -19.87 -13.78
C LYS A 79 -0.25 -19.41 -14.80
N MET A 80 0.12 -19.26 -16.07
CA MET A 80 -0.77 -18.82 -17.16
C MET A 80 -1.54 -19.96 -17.89
N THR A 81 -1.65 -21.16 -17.32
CA THR A 81 -2.46 -22.23 -17.96
C THR A 81 -3.48 -22.89 -17.03
N ILE A 82 -3.54 -22.50 -15.76
CA ILE A 82 -4.64 -22.96 -14.89
C ILE A 82 -5.76 -21.93 -14.99
N LYS A 83 -6.64 -22.14 -15.97
CA LYS A 83 -7.90 -21.41 -16.12
C LYS A 83 -8.71 -21.61 -14.83
N MET A 84 -8.69 -20.63 -13.93
CA MET A 84 -9.69 -20.57 -12.88
C MET A 84 -11.02 -20.47 -13.60
N ASN A 85 -11.89 -21.47 -13.45
CA ASN A 85 -13.29 -21.27 -13.79
C ASN A 85 -13.86 -20.40 -12.66
N GLU A 86 -13.52 -19.12 -12.72
CA GLU A 86 -13.92 -18.10 -11.74
C GLU A 86 -15.44 -18.04 -11.80
N SER A 87 -16.06 -18.80 -10.91
CA SER A 87 -17.51 -18.98 -10.86
C SER A 87 -18.20 -17.75 -10.25
N ASP A 88 -17.44 -16.68 -10.02
CA ASP A 88 -17.82 -15.52 -9.26
C ASP A 88 -17.42 -14.26 -10.04
N ILE A 89 -18.19 -14.02 -11.12
CA ILE A 89 -18.09 -12.87 -12.04
C ILE A 89 -17.92 -11.55 -11.27
N TRP A 90 -18.54 -11.44 -10.09
CA TRP A 90 -18.42 -10.28 -9.22
C TRP A 90 -16.96 -10.00 -8.81
N PHE A 91 -16.15 -11.01 -8.50
CA PHE A 91 -14.76 -10.77 -8.08
C PHE A 91 -13.87 -10.37 -9.25
N GLU A 92 -14.10 -10.92 -10.44
CA GLU A 92 -13.38 -10.53 -11.65
C GLU A 92 -13.69 -9.07 -12.01
N GLU A 93 -14.99 -8.72 -12.06
CA GLU A 93 -15.44 -7.34 -12.29
C GLU A 93 -14.90 -6.38 -11.23
N LYS A 94 -14.92 -6.76 -9.95
CA LYS A 94 -14.40 -5.90 -8.86
C LYS A 94 -12.88 -5.77 -8.87
N LEU A 95 -12.15 -6.81 -9.27
CA LEU A 95 -10.71 -6.72 -9.43
C LEU A 95 -10.36 -5.74 -10.55
N GLN A 96 -11.02 -5.87 -11.72
CA GLN A 96 -10.83 -4.94 -12.84
C GLN A 96 -11.20 -3.49 -12.46
N GLU A 97 -12.30 -3.29 -11.73
CA GLU A 97 -12.69 -1.97 -11.22
C GLU A 97 -11.62 -1.36 -10.32
N VAL A 98 -11.07 -2.15 -9.38
CA VAL A 98 -10.00 -1.72 -8.46
C VAL A 98 -8.72 -1.40 -9.21
N GLU A 99 -8.32 -2.22 -10.18
CA GLU A 99 -7.10 -2.00 -10.97
C GLU A 99 -7.20 -0.75 -11.84
N SER A 100 -8.36 -0.52 -12.45
CA SER A 100 -8.65 0.70 -13.21
C SER A 100 -8.61 1.95 -12.33
N GLU A 101 -9.27 1.90 -11.15
CA GLU A 101 -9.28 3.00 -10.18
C GLU A 101 -7.86 3.32 -9.68
N GLU A 102 -7.07 2.29 -9.33
CA GLU A 102 -5.69 2.46 -8.90
C GLU A 102 -4.85 3.14 -9.98
N GLN A 103 -5.01 2.74 -11.25
CA GLN A 103 -4.27 3.33 -12.36
C GLN A 103 -4.63 4.80 -12.56
N GLN A 104 -5.92 5.16 -12.48
CA GLN A 104 -6.38 6.55 -12.60
C GLN A 104 -5.84 7.41 -11.46
N LEU A 105 -5.87 6.91 -10.23
CA LEU A 105 -5.35 7.64 -9.07
C LEU A 105 -3.84 7.81 -9.09
N ARG A 106 -3.09 6.82 -9.60
CA ARG A 106 -1.64 6.97 -9.81
C ARG A 106 -1.33 8.11 -10.76
N LYS A 107 -2.09 8.24 -11.86
CA LYS A 107 -1.95 9.36 -12.80
C LYS A 107 -2.27 10.69 -12.11
N LEU A 108 -3.36 10.75 -11.35
CA LEU A 108 -3.74 11.95 -10.60
C LEU A 108 -2.66 12.35 -9.57
N HIS A 109 -2.13 11.38 -8.82
CA HIS A 109 -1.07 11.62 -7.83
C HIS A 109 0.17 12.23 -8.48
N VAL A 110 0.60 11.73 -9.64
CA VAL A 110 1.74 12.31 -10.38
C VAL A 110 1.45 13.77 -10.77
N VAL A 111 0.25 14.07 -11.26
CA VAL A 111 -0.14 15.45 -11.60
C VAL A 111 -0.13 16.35 -10.37
N VAL A 112 -0.59 15.87 -9.21
CA VAL A 112 -0.54 16.62 -7.95
C VAL A 112 0.89 16.84 -7.47
N GLU A 113 1.78 15.84 -7.59
CA GLU A 113 3.21 16.03 -7.26
C GLU A 113 3.85 17.09 -8.15
N THR A 114 3.54 17.10 -9.45
CA THR A 114 3.98 18.15 -10.36
C THR A 114 3.43 19.52 -9.97
N LEU A 115 2.14 19.62 -9.60
CA LEU A 115 1.52 20.87 -9.14
C LEU A 115 2.23 21.43 -7.90
N VAL A 116 2.53 20.57 -6.91
CA VAL A 116 3.28 20.95 -5.71
C VAL A 116 4.65 21.51 -6.09
N ASN A 117 5.37 20.84 -6.98
CA ASN A 117 6.70 21.28 -7.41
C ASN A 117 6.65 22.63 -8.14
N HIS A 118 5.72 22.81 -9.08
CA HIS A 118 5.54 24.09 -9.76
C HIS A 118 5.19 25.21 -8.79
N ARG A 119 4.42 24.94 -7.73
CA ARG A 119 4.10 25.98 -6.73
C ARG A 119 5.30 26.31 -5.83
N LYS A 120 6.13 25.34 -5.48
CA LYS A 120 7.41 25.60 -4.79
C LYS A 120 8.34 26.45 -5.66
N GLU A 121 8.43 26.16 -6.96
CA GLU A 121 9.20 26.97 -7.91
C GLU A 121 8.64 28.38 -8.05
N LEU A 122 7.32 28.53 -8.11
CA LEU A 122 6.67 29.84 -8.15
C LEU A 122 6.99 30.67 -6.90
N SER A 123 6.89 30.06 -5.70
CA SER A 123 7.33 30.68 -4.43
C SER A 123 8.76 31.19 -4.54
N SER A 124 9.70 30.33 -4.93
CA SER A 124 11.12 30.70 -5.07
C SER A 124 11.33 31.86 -6.05
N ASN A 125 10.64 31.86 -7.19
CA ASN A 125 10.76 32.92 -8.19
C ASN A 125 10.16 34.25 -7.68
N THR A 126 9.02 34.18 -6.98
CA THR A 126 8.41 35.34 -6.33
C THR A 126 9.33 35.94 -5.26
N ALA A 127 10.00 35.11 -4.45
CA ALA A 127 10.99 35.58 -3.48
C ALA A 127 12.13 36.38 -4.15
N ILE A 128 12.65 35.86 -5.27
CA ILE A 128 13.71 36.54 -6.03
C ILE A 128 13.20 37.85 -6.62
N PHE A 129 11.96 37.86 -7.13
CA PHE A 129 11.32 39.05 -7.66
C PHE A 129 11.14 40.12 -6.58
N ALA A 130 10.56 39.78 -5.42
CA ALA A 130 10.37 40.68 -4.29
C ALA A 130 11.70 41.33 -3.87
N LYS A 131 12.75 40.52 -3.70
CA LYS A 131 14.10 41.02 -3.38
C LYS A 131 14.65 41.97 -4.45
N SER A 132 14.46 41.64 -5.73
CA SER A 132 14.95 42.47 -6.84
C SER A 132 14.22 43.82 -6.90
N VAL A 133 12.91 43.83 -6.66
CA VAL A 133 12.09 45.03 -6.57
C VAL A 133 12.52 45.89 -5.37
N ALA A 134 12.80 45.28 -4.22
CA ALA A 134 13.32 46.01 -3.06
C ALA A 134 14.67 46.68 -3.36
N MET A 135 15.57 45.97 -4.04
CA MET A 135 16.86 46.54 -4.47
C MET A 135 16.68 47.71 -5.44
N LEU A 136 15.77 47.60 -6.41
CA LEU A 136 15.41 48.71 -7.32
C LEU A 136 14.85 49.90 -6.54
N GLY A 137 13.93 49.66 -5.59
CA GLY A 137 13.38 50.71 -4.73
C GLY A 137 14.44 51.43 -3.91
N SER A 138 15.50 50.74 -3.50
CA SER A 138 16.62 51.35 -2.75
C SER A 138 17.58 52.18 -3.60
N ALA A 139 17.65 51.91 -4.91
CA ALA A 139 18.48 52.63 -5.87
C ALA A 139 17.76 53.82 -6.51
N GLU A 140 16.46 53.97 -6.27
CA GLU A 140 15.62 54.99 -6.90
C GLU A 140 15.67 56.32 -6.14
N ASP A 141 16.02 57.40 -6.85
CA ASP A 141 16.13 58.74 -6.27
C ASP A 141 14.74 59.37 -6.03
N ASN A 142 13.74 59.02 -6.85
CA ASN A 142 12.39 59.52 -6.67
C ASN A 142 11.73 58.86 -5.45
N THR A 143 11.53 59.63 -4.38
CA THR A 143 10.97 59.12 -3.12
C THR A 143 9.59 58.49 -3.26
N ALA A 144 8.71 59.00 -4.14
CA ALA A 144 7.39 58.43 -4.33
C ALA A 144 7.47 57.06 -5.02
N LEU A 145 8.31 56.94 -6.04
CA LEU A 145 8.54 55.67 -6.75
C LEU A 145 9.27 54.65 -5.87
N SER A 146 10.31 55.06 -5.14
CA SER A 146 11.01 54.22 -4.17
C SER A 146 10.06 53.60 -3.13
N ARG A 147 9.12 54.39 -2.59
CA ARG A 147 8.08 53.89 -1.67
C ARG A 147 7.13 52.91 -2.35
N ALA A 148 6.69 53.19 -3.58
CA ALA A 148 5.81 52.29 -4.32
C ALA A 148 6.49 50.94 -4.60
N LEU A 149 7.77 50.95 -4.99
CA LEU A 149 8.56 49.73 -5.20
C LEU A 149 8.76 48.95 -3.88
N SER A 150 9.03 49.63 -2.77
CA SER A 150 9.15 48.98 -1.47
C SER A 150 7.86 48.28 -1.04
N GLN A 151 6.69 48.92 -1.28
CA GLN A 151 5.39 48.32 -1.01
C GLN A 151 5.10 47.12 -1.93
N LEU A 152 5.50 47.19 -3.20
CA LEU A 152 5.37 46.06 -4.13
C LEU A 152 6.24 44.88 -3.68
N ALA A 153 7.48 45.12 -3.25
CA ALA A 153 8.33 44.08 -2.71
C ALA A 153 7.72 43.40 -1.47
N GLU A 154 7.17 44.17 -0.52
CA GLU A 154 6.49 43.62 0.66
C GLU A 154 5.23 42.81 0.29
N LEU A 155 4.49 43.23 -0.74
CA LEU A 155 3.34 42.48 -1.24
C LEU A 155 3.78 41.14 -1.84
N GLU A 156 4.84 41.13 -2.65
CA GLU A 156 5.36 39.92 -3.27
C GLU A 156 5.95 38.96 -2.23
N ASP A 157 6.60 39.44 -1.16
CA ASP A 157 7.01 38.60 -0.03
C ASP A 157 5.80 37.94 0.67
N LYS A 158 4.66 38.64 0.79
CA LYS A 158 3.42 38.04 1.34
C LYS A 158 2.83 36.99 0.39
N ILE A 159 2.85 37.25 -0.92
CA ILE A 159 2.37 36.30 -1.93
C ILE A 159 3.24 35.04 -1.95
N GLU A 160 4.57 35.21 -1.84
CA GLU A 160 5.53 34.11 -1.69
C GLU A 160 5.14 33.20 -0.53
N HIS A 161 4.88 33.77 0.66
CA HIS A 161 4.52 32.99 1.83
C HIS A 161 3.23 32.18 1.61
N LEU A 162 2.24 32.78 0.93
CA LEU A 162 1.00 32.09 0.56
C LEU A 162 1.26 30.92 -0.39
N TYR A 163 2.15 31.08 -1.38
CA TYR A 163 2.53 29.97 -2.26
C TYR A 163 3.23 28.84 -1.51
N GLN A 164 4.10 29.18 -0.55
CA GLN A 164 4.78 28.21 0.29
C GLN A 164 3.78 27.40 1.14
N GLU A 165 2.86 28.07 1.83
CA GLU A 165 1.81 27.42 2.62
C GLU A 165 0.91 26.54 1.75
N GLN A 166 0.49 27.05 0.58
CA GLN A 166 -0.38 26.31 -0.32
C GLN A 166 0.33 25.10 -0.92
N ALA A 167 1.64 25.19 -1.20
CA ALA A 167 2.44 24.04 -1.64
C ALA A 167 2.54 22.98 -0.53
N GLY A 168 2.71 23.41 0.73
CA GLY A 168 2.69 22.53 1.90
C GLY A 168 1.35 21.81 2.06
N ASN A 169 0.24 22.55 1.97
CA ASN A 169 -1.11 21.99 2.08
C ASN A 169 -1.42 20.98 0.96
N ASP A 170 -1.11 21.31 -0.29
CA ASP A 170 -1.33 20.39 -1.41
C ASP A 170 -0.49 19.12 -1.26
N PHE A 171 0.73 19.23 -0.73
CA PHE A 171 1.59 18.08 -0.45
C PHE A 171 1.01 17.19 0.66
N PHE A 172 0.80 17.76 1.85
CA PHE A 172 0.44 17.00 3.06
C PHE A 172 -1.02 16.55 3.09
N ILE A 173 -1.92 17.31 2.47
CA ILE A 173 -3.36 17.01 2.47
C ILE A 173 -3.69 16.19 1.23
N LEU A 174 -3.51 16.77 0.03
CA LEU A 174 -4.00 16.13 -1.20
C LEU A 174 -3.06 15.02 -1.68
N GLY A 175 -1.76 15.30 -1.83
CA GLY A 175 -0.77 14.35 -2.33
C GLY A 175 -0.66 13.11 -1.45
N GLU A 176 -0.46 13.31 -0.15
CA GLU A 176 -0.33 12.20 0.80
C GLU A 176 -1.62 11.36 0.98
N LEU A 177 -2.80 11.99 0.89
CA LEU A 177 -4.09 11.28 0.92
C LEU A 177 -4.28 10.41 -0.32
N LEU A 178 -3.95 10.93 -1.50
CA LEU A 178 -3.95 10.14 -2.73
C LEU A 178 -2.96 8.97 -2.64
N SER A 179 -1.75 9.22 -2.14
CA SER A 179 -0.72 8.18 -1.92
C SER A 179 -1.22 7.07 -1.00
N ASP A 180 -1.88 7.43 0.10
CA ASP A 180 -2.47 6.48 1.05
C ASP A 180 -3.55 5.62 0.42
N TYR A 181 -4.42 6.26 -0.36
CA TYR A 181 -5.54 5.58 -0.98
C TYR A 181 -5.07 4.62 -2.07
N ILE A 182 -4.03 4.97 -2.83
CA ILE A 182 -3.35 4.05 -3.75
C ILE A 182 -2.80 2.84 -2.99
N ARG A 183 -2.14 3.03 -1.84
CA ARG A 183 -1.62 1.91 -1.02
C ARG A 183 -2.75 1.01 -0.50
N LEU A 184 -3.90 1.59 -0.14
CA LEU A 184 -5.08 0.83 0.26
C LEU A 184 -5.64 -0.01 -0.90
N LEU A 185 -5.73 0.54 -2.10
CA LEU A 185 -6.13 -0.23 -3.30
C LEU A 185 -5.15 -1.36 -3.59
N SER A 186 -3.84 -1.11 -3.48
CA SER A 186 -2.82 -2.17 -3.62
C SER A 186 -2.99 -3.27 -2.55
N ALA A 187 -3.37 -2.94 -1.31
CA ALA A 187 -3.65 -3.93 -0.26
C ALA A 187 -4.93 -4.74 -0.54
N VAL A 188 -5.96 -4.10 -1.11
CA VAL A 188 -7.18 -4.78 -1.60
C VAL A 188 -6.81 -5.77 -2.71
N ARG A 189 -6.01 -5.37 -3.69
CA ARG A 189 -5.48 -6.26 -4.74
C ARG A 189 -4.72 -7.45 -4.16
N GLY A 190 -3.85 -7.22 -3.18
CA GLY A 190 -3.15 -8.30 -2.46
C GLY A 190 -4.10 -9.28 -1.77
N SER A 191 -5.29 -8.84 -1.36
CA SER A 191 -6.32 -9.72 -0.80
C SER A 191 -6.98 -10.59 -1.87
N PHE A 192 -7.22 -10.08 -3.08
CA PHE A 192 -7.65 -10.88 -4.23
C PHE A 192 -6.63 -11.97 -4.58
N ASP A 193 -5.33 -11.62 -4.62
CA ASP A 193 -4.25 -12.59 -4.84
C ASP A 193 -4.22 -13.69 -3.78
N GLN A 194 -4.48 -13.33 -2.52
CA GLN A 194 -4.52 -14.30 -1.42
C GLN A 194 -5.75 -15.20 -1.51
N ARG A 195 -6.90 -14.68 -1.96
CA ARG A 195 -8.09 -15.48 -2.27
C ARG A 195 -7.78 -16.50 -3.36
N MET A 196 -7.18 -16.06 -4.47
CA MET A 196 -6.78 -16.92 -5.59
C MET A 196 -5.83 -18.05 -5.12
N LYS A 197 -4.82 -17.73 -4.32
CA LYS A 197 -3.91 -18.73 -3.73
C LYS A 197 -4.63 -19.72 -2.81
N THR A 198 -5.60 -19.26 -2.03
CA THR A 198 -6.37 -20.10 -1.11
C THR A 198 -7.30 -21.03 -1.90
N TRP A 199 -7.92 -20.53 -2.96
CA TRP A 199 -8.72 -21.32 -3.89
C TRP A 199 -7.89 -22.43 -4.57
N GLN A 200 -6.69 -22.09 -5.08
CA GLN A 200 -5.76 -23.07 -5.65
C GLN A 200 -5.42 -24.18 -4.64
N ARG A 201 -5.09 -23.81 -3.39
CA ARG A 201 -4.83 -24.78 -2.31
C ARG A 201 -6.04 -25.67 -2.00
N TRP A 202 -7.25 -25.13 -2.09
CA TRP A 202 -8.48 -25.89 -1.90
C TRP A 202 -8.70 -26.89 -3.05
N GLN A 203 -8.53 -26.47 -4.29
CA GLN A 203 -8.66 -27.33 -5.47
C GLN A 203 -7.61 -28.46 -5.46
N ASP A 204 -6.37 -28.15 -5.10
CA ASP A 204 -5.31 -29.15 -4.92
C ASP A 204 -5.70 -30.16 -3.83
N ALA A 205 -6.19 -29.69 -2.68
CA ALA A 205 -6.66 -30.55 -1.60
C ALA A 205 -7.82 -31.44 -2.05
N GLN A 206 -8.76 -30.91 -2.85
CA GLN A 206 -9.87 -31.66 -3.42
C GLN A 206 -9.38 -32.75 -4.38
N ASN A 207 -8.49 -32.42 -5.31
CA ASN A 207 -7.94 -33.35 -6.29
C ASN A 207 -7.14 -34.48 -5.61
N ILE A 208 -6.30 -34.14 -4.62
CA ILE A 208 -5.55 -35.13 -3.83
C ILE A 208 -6.51 -36.05 -3.07
N LEU A 209 -7.56 -35.49 -2.48
CA LEU A 209 -8.56 -36.25 -1.72
C LEU A 209 -9.40 -37.15 -2.64
N GLN A 210 -9.76 -36.70 -3.83
CA GLN A 210 -10.44 -37.50 -4.84
C GLN A 210 -9.59 -38.70 -5.28
N LYS A 211 -8.33 -38.47 -5.67
CA LYS A 211 -7.38 -39.55 -6.01
C LYS A 211 -7.22 -40.56 -4.86
N LYS A 212 -7.11 -40.08 -3.61
CA LYS A 212 -7.05 -40.95 -2.43
C LYS A 212 -8.33 -41.75 -2.20
N ARG A 213 -9.50 -41.22 -2.55
CA ARG A 213 -10.79 -41.94 -2.49
C ARG A 213 -10.89 -43.00 -3.58
N GLU A 214 -10.42 -42.71 -4.80
CA GLU A 214 -10.42 -43.65 -5.92
C GLU A 214 -9.43 -44.80 -5.74
N MET A 215 -8.32 -44.59 -5.02
CA MET A 215 -7.38 -45.67 -4.68
C MET A 215 -7.85 -46.55 -3.51
N LYS A 216 -8.91 -46.16 -2.77
CA LYS A 216 -9.44 -46.96 -1.63
C LYS A 216 -9.71 -48.44 -1.94
N PRO A 217 -10.33 -48.85 -3.07
CA PRO A 217 -10.64 -50.25 -3.32
C PRO A 217 -9.41 -51.13 -3.49
N ASN A 218 -8.25 -50.58 -3.89
CA ASN A 218 -7.00 -51.34 -4.03
C ASN A 218 -6.32 -51.70 -2.69
N TYR A 219 -6.78 -51.15 -1.55
CA TYR A 219 -6.13 -51.33 -0.24
C TYR A 219 -6.89 -52.25 0.74
N TYR A 220 -8.10 -52.69 0.40
CA TYR A 220 -8.89 -53.62 1.22
C TYR A 220 -8.62 -55.11 0.89
N GLY A 221 -7.51 -55.41 0.19
CA GLY A 221 -7.00 -56.77 0.05
C GLY A 221 -6.52 -57.34 1.40
N PRO A 222 -6.61 -58.65 1.63
CA PRO A 222 -6.55 -59.29 2.95
C PRO A 222 -5.20 -59.20 3.71
N THR A 223 -4.15 -58.56 3.18
CA THR A 223 -2.78 -58.82 3.65
C THR A 223 -2.08 -57.74 4.48
N ASN A 224 -2.68 -56.59 4.86
CA ASN A 224 -1.98 -55.61 5.73
C ASN A 224 -2.90 -54.65 6.54
N LEU A 225 -3.33 -55.04 7.74
CA LEU A 225 -4.09 -54.20 8.70
C LEU A 225 -3.38 -52.88 9.08
N THR A 226 -2.05 -52.89 9.16
CA THR A 226 -1.21 -51.70 9.46
C THR A 226 -1.26 -50.66 8.35
N ASN A 227 -1.30 -51.10 7.09
CA ASN A 227 -1.42 -50.20 5.92
C ASN A 227 -2.83 -49.62 5.81
N CYS A 228 -3.87 -50.40 6.17
CA CYS A 228 -5.25 -49.92 6.26
C CYS A 228 -5.38 -48.76 7.28
N SER A 229 -4.79 -48.90 8.47
CA SER A 229 -4.85 -47.88 9.54
C SER A 229 -4.11 -46.59 9.17
N ARG A 230 -2.90 -46.69 8.59
CA ARG A 230 -2.15 -45.54 8.07
C ARG A 230 -2.89 -44.82 6.95
N GLN A 231 -3.55 -45.56 6.07
CA GLN A 231 -4.31 -44.99 4.95
C GLN A 231 -5.59 -44.29 5.41
N LYS A 232 -6.28 -44.83 6.42
CA LYS A 232 -7.41 -44.15 7.08
C LYS A 232 -6.98 -42.80 7.69
N MET A 233 -5.86 -42.75 8.42
CA MET A 233 -5.32 -41.50 8.96
C MET A 233 -4.98 -40.48 7.86
N ARG A 234 -4.34 -40.91 6.77
CA ARG A 234 -4.00 -40.04 5.62
C ARG A 234 -5.21 -39.49 4.88
N LEU A 235 -6.32 -40.24 4.87
CA LEU A 235 -7.59 -39.81 4.29
C LEU A 235 -8.31 -38.82 5.21
N GLN A 236 -8.30 -39.08 6.52
CA GLN A 236 -8.87 -38.18 7.54
C GLN A 236 -8.14 -36.83 7.54
N SER A 237 -6.81 -36.83 7.54
CA SER A 237 -5.98 -35.63 7.43
C SER A 237 -6.24 -34.86 6.11
N GLY A 238 -6.36 -35.57 4.98
CA GLY A 238 -6.72 -34.95 3.70
C GLY A 238 -8.13 -34.32 3.72
N THR A 239 -9.08 -34.98 4.37
CA THR A 239 -10.46 -34.49 4.53
C THR A 239 -10.50 -33.26 5.41
N GLN A 240 -9.78 -33.26 6.53
CA GLN A 240 -9.64 -32.10 7.40
C GLN A 240 -8.99 -30.91 6.68
N LYS A 241 -7.94 -31.15 5.88
CA LYS A 241 -7.30 -30.10 5.06
C LYS A 241 -8.27 -29.50 4.04
N TYR A 242 -9.06 -30.33 3.35
CA TYR A 242 -10.09 -29.87 2.40
C TYR A 242 -11.17 -29.02 3.08
N HIS A 243 -11.69 -29.47 4.22
CA HIS A 243 -12.71 -28.72 4.96
C HIS A 243 -12.15 -27.40 5.49
N SER A 244 -10.95 -27.42 6.08
CA SER A 244 -10.30 -26.21 6.60
C SER A 244 -10.10 -25.14 5.52
N THR A 245 -9.53 -25.49 4.36
CA THR A 245 -9.32 -24.52 3.28
C THR A 245 -10.63 -24.04 2.65
N ARG A 246 -11.66 -24.90 2.58
CA ARG A 246 -13.00 -24.53 2.12
C ARG A 246 -13.66 -23.52 3.06
N GLU A 247 -13.57 -23.73 4.37
CA GLU A 247 -14.14 -22.82 5.36
C GLU A 247 -13.40 -21.47 5.38
N THR A 248 -12.06 -21.46 5.22
CA THR A 248 -11.30 -20.21 5.02
C THR A 248 -11.79 -19.44 3.79
N LEU A 249 -12.02 -20.12 2.67
CA LEU A 249 -12.51 -19.49 1.44
C LEU A 249 -13.93 -18.93 1.61
N LYS A 250 -14.82 -19.67 2.28
CA LYS A 250 -16.18 -19.20 2.60
C LYS A 250 -16.18 -17.99 3.54
N GLY A 251 -15.32 -17.98 4.55
CA GLY A 251 -15.20 -16.86 5.49
C GLY A 251 -14.61 -15.60 4.86
N PHE A 252 -13.77 -15.75 3.83
CA PHE A 252 -13.15 -14.63 3.13
C PHE A 252 -14.18 -13.72 2.45
N GLN A 253 -15.14 -14.29 1.72
CA GLN A 253 -16.07 -13.54 0.88
C GLN A 253 -16.91 -12.48 1.64
N PRO A 254 -17.65 -12.81 2.72
CA PRO A 254 -18.45 -11.82 3.44
C PRO A 254 -17.57 -10.78 4.15
N LEU A 255 -16.40 -11.19 4.65
CA LEU A 255 -15.46 -10.28 5.32
C LEU A 255 -14.86 -9.28 4.32
N PHE A 256 -14.43 -9.78 3.16
CA PHE A 256 -13.85 -8.98 2.09
C PHE A 256 -14.87 -7.98 1.54
N VAL A 257 -16.08 -8.42 1.21
CA VAL A 257 -17.16 -7.55 0.72
C VAL A 257 -17.46 -6.43 1.73
N LYS A 258 -17.58 -6.77 3.03
CA LYS A 258 -17.81 -5.78 4.09
C LYS A 258 -16.68 -4.75 4.15
N LYS A 259 -15.42 -5.20 4.18
CA LYS A 259 -14.25 -4.31 4.25
C LYS A 259 -14.09 -3.45 2.99
N PHE A 260 -14.39 -4.00 1.83
CA PHE A 260 -14.36 -3.29 0.56
C PHE A 260 -15.41 -2.18 0.50
N LEU A 261 -16.65 -2.46 0.94
CA LEU A 261 -17.70 -1.45 1.04
C LEU A 261 -17.37 -0.35 2.05
N ASP A 262 -16.82 -0.71 3.21
CA ASP A 262 -16.36 0.25 4.20
C ASP A 262 -15.26 1.17 3.63
N LEU A 263 -14.32 0.62 2.86
CA LEU A 263 -13.29 1.39 2.15
C LEU A 263 -13.91 2.40 1.18
N ARG A 264 -14.88 1.98 0.35
CA ARG A 264 -15.58 2.89 -0.59
C ARG A 264 -16.35 3.99 0.12
N LYS A 265 -17.02 3.69 1.23
CA LYS A 265 -17.72 4.71 2.04
C LYS A 265 -16.74 5.74 2.61
N ARG A 266 -15.60 5.28 3.12
CA ARG A 266 -14.53 6.15 3.61
C ARG A 266 -13.95 7.02 2.50
N ARG A 267 -13.73 6.47 1.30
CA ARG A 267 -13.29 7.22 0.11
C ARG A 267 -14.19 8.42 -0.15
N THR A 268 -15.50 8.20 -0.26
CA THR A 268 -16.45 9.28 -0.60
C THR A 268 -16.44 10.39 0.45
N LYS A 269 -16.29 10.05 1.73
CA LYS A 269 -16.20 11.03 2.80
C LYS A 269 -14.87 11.81 2.76
N ILE A 270 -13.76 11.10 2.55
CA ILE A 270 -12.42 11.68 2.55
C ILE A 270 -12.21 12.58 1.32
N LEU A 271 -12.57 12.11 0.12
CA LEU A 271 -12.45 12.89 -1.10
C LEU A 271 -13.37 14.13 -1.08
N ARG A 272 -14.60 14.04 -0.57
CA ARG A 272 -15.52 15.18 -0.51
C ARG A 272 -15.10 16.28 0.48
N VAL A 273 -14.30 15.94 1.48
CA VAL A 273 -13.87 16.90 2.52
C VAL A 273 -12.57 17.60 2.14
N ASN A 274 -11.75 16.99 1.27
CA ASN A 274 -10.39 17.47 0.96
C ASN A 274 -10.20 17.87 -0.52
N LEU A 275 -11.23 17.67 -1.37
CA LEU A 275 -11.35 18.23 -2.73
C LEU A 275 -12.55 19.17 -2.75
#